data_AF-A0A6B3CDZ2-F1
#
_entry.id   AF-A0A6B3CDZ2-F1
#
_cell.length_a   1.000
_cell.length_b   1.000
_cell.length_c   1.000
_cell.angle_alpha   90.00
_cell.angle_beta   90.00
_cell.angle_gamma   90.00
#
_symmetry.space_group_name_H-M   'P 1'
#
loop_
_entity.id
_entity.type
_entity.pdbx_description
1 polymer ?
#
loop_
_entity_poly.entity_id
_entity_poly.type
_entity_poly.pdbx_seq_one_letter_code
_entity_poly.pdbx_strand_id
1 'polypeptide(L)'
;LAAIGAAPRTSLAQAAGLEIADRAHGGGIVVDADLRTSDPDVYAAGDVASFHHALFDTRLRVEHWANALNGGPAAARAMLGRNPAHERVPYFFTDQYDLGMEYSGWAPAGSYDQVVIRGDAAKREF
;
A
#
# COMPACT_ATOMS: atom_id res chain seq x y z
N LEU A 1 -4.33 26.04 2.52
CA LEU A 1 -4.04 24.72 1.92
C LEU A 1 -4.86 23.69 2.68
N ALA A 2 -5.51 22.75 1.99
CA ALA A 2 -6.28 21.68 2.62
C ALA A 2 -5.78 20.32 2.11
N ALA A 3 -5.42 19.43 3.02
CA ALA A 3 -4.93 18.08 2.74
C ALA A 3 -5.48 17.14 3.83
N ILE A 4 -6.55 16.40 3.51
CA ILE A 4 -7.31 15.56 4.46
C ILE A 4 -7.36 14.09 4.01
N GLY A 5 -6.35 13.66 3.26
CA GLY A 5 -6.27 12.35 2.63
C GLY A 5 -6.60 12.36 1.13
N ALA A 6 -6.33 11.24 0.46
CA ALA A 6 -6.63 11.02 -0.95
C ALA A 6 -7.62 9.87 -1.13
N ALA A 7 -8.55 10.02 -2.07
CA ALA A 7 -9.47 8.95 -2.43
C ALA A 7 -8.97 8.24 -3.70
N PRO A 8 -8.97 6.90 -3.75
CA PRO A 8 -8.57 6.17 -4.96
C PRO A 8 -9.55 6.45 -6.10
N ARG A 9 -9.03 6.64 -7.32
CA ARG A 9 -9.86 6.90 -8.52
C ARG A 9 -10.35 5.58 -9.12
N THR A 10 -11.48 5.09 -8.62
CA THR A 10 -12.03 3.76 -8.99
C THR A 10 -13.13 3.78 -10.05
N SER A 11 -13.53 4.96 -10.54
CA SER A 11 -14.72 5.09 -11.41
C SER A 11 -14.65 4.26 -12.68
N LEU A 12 -13.47 4.12 -13.29
CA LEU A 12 -13.28 3.30 -14.49
C LEU A 12 -13.48 1.80 -14.18
N ALA A 13 -12.84 1.32 -13.11
CA ALA A 13 -12.96 -0.06 -12.67
C ALA A 13 -14.40 -0.41 -12.29
N GLN A 14 -15.08 0.49 -11.59
CA GLN A 14 -16.51 0.34 -11.26
C GLN A 14 -17.39 0.26 -12.50
N ALA A 15 -17.18 1.14 -13.47
CA ALA A 15 -17.93 1.13 -14.73
C ALA A 15 -17.66 -0.15 -15.55
N ALA A 16 -16.47 -0.72 -15.42
CA ALA A 16 -16.09 -2.00 -16.03
C ALA A 16 -16.57 -3.23 -15.24
N GLY A 17 -17.23 -3.06 -14.09
CA GLY A 17 -17.71 -4.17 -13.26
C GLY A 17 -16.62 -4.87 -12.45
N LEU A 18 -15.46 -4.25 -12.27
CA LEU A 18 -14.38 -4.80 -11.45
C LEU A 18 -14.70 -4.68 -9.96
N GLU A 19 -14.21 -5.63 -9.17
CA GLU A 19 -14.38 -5.65 -7.73
C GLU A 19 -13.66 -4.47 -7.05
N ILE A 20 -14.36 -3.79 -6.15
CA ILE A 20 -13.86 -2.64 -5.38
C ILE A 20 -13.94 -2.97 -3.90
N ALA A 21 -12.84 -2.71 -3.18
CA ALA A 21 -12.78 -2.97 -1.75
C ALA A 21 -13.68 -1.99 -0.98
N ASP A 22 -14.17 -2.43 0.17
CA ASP A 22 -14.91 -1.57 1.09
C ASP A 22 -14.03 -0.40 1.59
N ARG A 23 -14.63 0.78 1.75
CA ARG A 23 -13.94 1.96 2.27
C ARG A 23 -13.44 1.79 3.71
N ALA A 24 -14.07 0.93 4.52
CA ALA A 24 -13.58 0.54 5.83
C ALA A 24 -12.17 -0.07 5.78
N HIS A 25 -11.79 -0.66 4.64
CA HIS A 25 -10.45 -1.20 4.37
C HIS A 25 -9.63 -0.29 3.45
N GLY A 26 -9.97 1.01 3.42
CA GLY A 26 -9.31 2.02 2.59
C GLY A 26 -9.85 2.12 1.15
N GLY A 27 -10.68 1.19 0.69
CA GLY A 27 -11.20 1.16 -0.68
C GLY A 27 -10.16 0.73 -1.73
N GLY A 28 -10.40 1.07 -3.00
CA GLY A 28 -9.51 0.76 -4.12
C GLY A 28 -9.96 -0.43 -4.96
N ILE A 29 -9.27 -0.68 -6.07
CA ILE A 29 -9.51 -1.80 -6.97
C ILE A 29 -8.95 -3.06 -6.31
N VAL A 30 -9.79 -4.08 -6.12
CA VAL A 30 -9.34 -5.35 -5.55
C VAL A 30 -8.41 -6.05 -6.53
N VAL A 31 -7.27 -6.47 -6.02
CA VAL A 31 -6.34 -7.34 -6.73
C VAL A 31 -5.91 -8.53 -5.87
N ASP A 32 -5.48 -9.59 -6.56
CA ASP A 32 -4.81 -10.75 -5.99
C ASP A 32 -3.31 -10.51 -5.74
N ALA A 33 -2.58 -11.55 -5.34
CA ALA A 33 -1.13 -11.49 -5.10
C ALA A 33 -0.31 -11.15 -6.36
N ASP A 34 -0.88 -11.39 -7.55
CA ASP A 34 -0.27 -11.09 -8.84
C ASP A 34 -0.63 -9.68 -9.35
N LEU A 35 -1.31 -8.87 -8.54
CA LEU A 35 -1.87 -7.56 -8.90
C LEU A 35 -2.94 -7.62 -10.01
N ARG A 36 -3.53 -8.81 -10.22
CA ARG A 36 -4.61 -9.04 -11.17
C ARG A 36 -5.94 -8.70 -10.53
N THR A 37 -6.81 -8.04 -11.27
CA THR A 37 -8.16 -7.69 -10.80
C THR A 37 -9.10 -8.89 -10.92
N SER A 38 -10.41 -8.69 -10.68
CA SER A 38 -11.44 -9.69 -10.94
C SER A 38 -11.58 -10.06 -12.42
N ASP A 39 -11.07 -9.23 -13.33
CA ASP A 39 -10.90 -9.57 -14.75
C ASP A 39 -9.46 -10.06 -14.99
N PRO A 40 -9.27 -11.25 -15.60
CA PRO A 40 -7.95 -11.84 -15.75
C PRO A 40 -7.01 -11.05 -16.67
N ASP A 41 -7.54 -10.20 -17.55
CA ASP A 41 -6.77 -9.39 -18.50
C ASP A 41 -6.48 -7.98 -17.99
N VAL A 42 -6.98 -7.63 -16.79
CA VAL A 42 -6.84 -6.30 -16.19
C VAL A 42 -6.06 -6.38 -14.88
N TYR A 43 -5.09 -5.48 -14.74
CA TYR A 43 -4.21 -5.37 -13.58
C TYR A 43 -4.29 -3.95 -13.00
N ALA A 44 -4.08 -3.83 -11.69
CA ALA A 44 -4.01 -2.54 -11.00
C ALA A 44 -2.81 -2.50 -10.04
N ALA A 45 -2.10 -1.38 -10.01
CA ALA A 45 -0.92 -1.18 -9.15
C ALA A 45 -0.85 0.24 -8.61
N GLY A 46 -0.08 0.44 -7.53
CA GLY A 46 0.08 1.73 -6.86
C GLY A 46 -1.10 2.09 -5.96
N ASP A 47 -1.31 3.39 -5.73
CA ASP A 47 -2.25 3.92 -4.73
C ASP A 47 -3.71 3.48 -4.89
N VAL A 48 -4.09 3.07 -6.11
CA VAL A 48 -5.46 2.62 -6.42
C VAL A 48 -5.69 1.16 -6.07
N ALA A 49 -4.61 0.36 -5.95
CA ALA A 49 -4.69 -1.08 -5.77
C ALA A 49 -4.89 -1.45 -4.30
N SER A 50 -5.87 -2.30 -4.06
CA SER A 50 -6.16 -2.90 -2.76
C SER A 50 -5.79 -4.36 -2.84
N PHE A 51 -4.72 -4.78 -2.17
CA PHE A 51 -4.14 -6.13 -2.28
C PHE A 51 -4.14 -6.84 -0.92
N HIS A 52 -4.20 -8.17 -0.92
CA HIS A 52 -3.97 -8.94 0.31
C HIS A 52 -2.47 -9.01 0.59
N HIS A 53 -2.06 -8.60 1.78
CA HIS A 53 -0.67 -8.62 2.20
C HIS A 53 -0.42 -9.84 3.08
N ALA A 54 0.30 -10.84 2.56
CA ALA A 54 0.51 -12.13 3.22
C ALA A 54 1.06 -12.02 4.67
N LEU A 55 2.05 -11.15 4.91
CA LEU A 55 2.64 -10.98 6.25
C LEU A 55 1.65 -10.48 7.32
N PHE A 56 0.68 -9.65 6.93
CA PHE A 56 -0.28 -9.04 7.84
C PHE A 56 -1.65 -9.72 7.80
N ASP A 57 -1.79 -10.73 6.95
CA ASP A 57 -3.01 -11.47 6.64
C ASP A 57 -4.27 -10.58 6.53
N THR A 58 -4.12 -9.48 5.81
CA THR A 58 -5.20 -8.51 5.66
C THR A 58 -5.08 -7.75 4.34
N ARG A 59 -6.18 -7.10 3.94
CA ARG A 59 -6.21 -6.28 2.75
C ARG A 59 -5.72 -4.87 3.06
N LEU A 60 -4.76 -4.41 2.25
CA LEU A 60 -4.14 -3.11 2.38
C LEU A 60 -4.29 -2.31 1.09
N ARG A 61 -4.40 -0.99 1.24
CA ARG A 61 -4.15 0.00 0.19
C ARG A 61 -3.06 0.93 0.67
N VAL A 62 -1.94 0.97 -0.05
CA VAL A 62 -0.71 1.62 0.40
C VAL A 62 -0.38 2.81 -0.52
N GLU A 63 -0.56 4.03 0.01
CA GLU A 63 -0.32 5.30 -0.70
C GLU A 63 1.14 5.77 -0.52
N HIS A 64 2.09 4.92 -0.92
CA HIS A 64 3.51 5.18 -0.72
C HIS A 64 4.26 5.11 -2.04
N TRP A 65 5.25 6.01 -2.19
CA TRP A 65 6.12 6.04 -3.37
C TRP A 65 6.77 4.68 -3.63
N ALA A 66 7.26 4.00 -2.59
CA ALA A 66 7.87 2.68 -2.73
C ALA A 66 6.86 1.61 -3.19
N ASN A 67 5.59 1.71 -2.79
CA ASN A 67 4.55 0.82 -3.29
C ASN A 67 4.32 1.03 -4.80
N ALA A 68 4.16 2.28 -5.24
CA ALA A 68 3.99 2.59 -6.66
C ALA A 68 5.20 2.18 -7.51
N LEU A 69 6.43 2.46 -7.03
CA LEU A 69 7.67 2.09 -7.70
C LEU A 69 7.79 0.58 -7.93
N ASN A 70 7.39 -0.22 -6.94
CA ASN A 70 7.55 -1.68 -6.99
C ASN A 70 6.33 -2.39 -7.61
N GLY A 71 5.13 -1.82 -7.48
CA GLY A 71 3.89 -2.39 -7.97
C GLY A 71 3.82 -2.48 -9.49
N GLY A 72 4.23 -1.43 -10.20
CA GLY A 72 4.25 -1.44 -11.68
C GLY A 72 5.08 -2.58 -12.27
N PRO A 73 6.37 -2.72 -11.90
CA PRO A 73 7.20 -3.85 -12.34
C PRO A 73 6.68 -5.23 -11.90
N ALA A 74 6.00 -5.33 -10.75
CA ALA A 74 5.38 -6.57 -10.30
C ALA A 74 4.21 -6.98 -11.21
N ALA A 75 3.29 -6.04 -11.50
CA ALA A 75 2.18 -6.28 -12.43
C ALA A 75 2.70 -6.67 -13.83
N ALA A 76 3.74 -5.99 -14.33
CA ALA A 76 4.34 -6.34 -15.62
C ALA A 76 4.94 -7.76 -15.63
N ARG A 77 5.57 -8.21 -14.53
CA ARG A 77 6.05 -9.60 -14.42
C ARG A 77 4.89 -10.60 -14.44
N ALA A 78 3.81 -10.30 -13.73
CA ALA A 78 2.62 -11.14 -13.70
C ALA A 78 1.97 -11.26 -15.08
N MET A 79 1.84 -10.16 -15.83
CA MET A 79 1.35 -10.16 -17.22
C MET A 79 2.21 -11.05 -18.14
N LEU A 80 3.50 -11.19 -17.84
CA LEU A 80 4.44 -12.03 -18.60
C LEU A 80 4.50 -13.49 -18.09
N GLY A 81 3.60 -13.90 -17.19
CA GLY A 81 3.60 -15.24 -16.60
C GLY A 81 4.80 -15.50 -15.68
N ARG A 82 5.43 -14.46 -15.14
CA ARG A 82 6.56 -14.55 -14.21
C ARG A 82 6.08 -14.29 -12.79
N ASN A 83 6.73 -14.94 -11.81
CA ASN A 83 6.40 -14.76 -10.41
C ASN A 83 6.58 -13.28 -9.97
N PRO A 84 5.51 -12.60 -9.51
CA PRO A 84 5.59 -11.25 -9.01
C PRO A 84 6.10 -11.24 -7.56
N ALA A 85 7.26 -10.63 -7.34
CA ALA A 85 7.73 -10.32 -5.99
C ALA A 85 6.96 -9.13 -5.38
N HIS A 86 5.68 -9.32 -5.03
CA HIS A 86 4.85 -8.31 -4.36
C HIS A 86 4.55 -8.67 -2.90
N GLU A 87 5.62 -8.90 -2.12
CA GLU A 87 5.55 -9.20 -0.69
C GLU A 87 6.39 -8.20 0.14
N ARG A 88 6.66 -7.02 -0.43
CA ARG A 88 7.49 -6.01 0.22
C ARG A 88 6.74 -5.40 1.39
N VAL A 89 7.40 -5.36 2.54
CA VAL A 89 6.95 -4.59 3.70
C VAL A 89 6.71 -3.13 3.28
N PRO A 90 5.55 -2.54 3.59
CA PRO A 90 5.28 -1.15 3.25
C PRO A 90 6.34 -0.22 3.82
N TYR A 91 6.76 0.74 3.01
CA TYR A 91 7.79 1.70 3.36
C TYR A 91 7.39 3.10 2.89
N PHE A 92 7.60 4.09 3.73
CA PHE A 92 7.61 5.49 3.33
C PHE A 92 8.61 6.28 4.16
N PHE A 93 8.91 7.48 3.69
CA PHE A 93 9.69 8.46 4.42
C PHE A 93 8.98 9.81 4.38
N THR A 94 9.33 10.68 5.31
CA THR A 94 8.93 12.08 5.31
C THR A 94 10.09 12.92 5.79
N ASP A 95 10.33 14.02 5.08
CA ASP A 95 11.26 15.06 5.50
C ASP A 95 10.44 16.23 6.05
N GLN A 96 10.70 16.60 7.30
CA GLN A 96 10.05 17.72 7.96
C GLN A 96 11.11 18.58 8.64
N TYR A 97 11.30 19.79 8.11
CA TYR A 97 12.41 20.66 8.51
C TYR A 97 13.77 19.97 8.29
N ASP A 98 14.56 19.82 9.36
CA ASP A 98 15.86 19.17 9.41
C ASP A 98 15.77 17.68 9.77
N LEU A 99 14.55 17.13 9.94
CA LEU A 99 14.33 15.75 10.32
C LEU A 99 13.94 14.90 9.10
N GLY A 100 14.71 13.85 8.85
CA GLY A 100 14.29 12.72 8.03
C GLY A 100 13.69 11.63 8.91
N MET A 101 12.49 11.17 8.56
CA MET A 101 11.81 10.07 9.26
C MET A 101 11.48 8.97 8.28
N GLU A 102 11.79 7.73 8.64
CA GLU A 102 11.51 6.55 7.84
C GLU A 102 10.56 5.63 8.61
N TYR A 103 9.62 5.02 7.89
CA TYR A 103 8.66 4.08 8.42
C TYR A 103 8.68 2.81 7.56
N SER A 104 8.91 1.67 8.21
CA SER A 104 8.78 0.33 7.62
C SER A 104 7.79 -0.49 8.44
N GLY A 105 6.78 -1.06 7.77
CA GLY A 105 5.83 -1.96 8.40
C GLY A 105 4.37 -1.56 8.19
N TRP A 106 3.51 -2.12 9.03
CA TRP A 106 2.11 -1.75 9.13
C TRP A 106 1.68 -1.94 10.58
N ALA A 107 1.33 -0.85 11.25
CA ALA A 107 1.02 -0.81 12.68
C ALA A 107 -0.21 0.09 12.91
N PRO A 108 -1.41 -0.36 12.52
CA PRO A 108 -2.64 0.39 12.75
C PRO A 108 -2.90 0.61 14.25
N ALA A 109 -3.69 1.64 14.58
CA ALA A 109 -4.03 1.94 15.96
C ALA A 109 -4.71 0.74 16.63
N GLY A 110 -4.22 0.36 17.82
CA GLY A 110 -4.75 -0.78 18.57
C GLY A 110 -4.23 -2.15 18.14
N SER A 111 -3.32 -2.25 17.17
CA SER A 111 -2.70 -3.52 16.78
C SER A 111 -1.38 -3.84 17.49
N TYR A 112 -0.97 -3.00 18.44
CA TYR A 112 0.27 -3.17 19.19
C TYR A 112 0.03 -2.87 20.67
N ASP A 113 0.70 -3.62 21.54
CA ASP A 113 0.57 -3.49 23.00
C ASP A 113 1.62 -2.55 23.61
N GLN A 114 2.76 -2.38 22.95
CA GLN A 114 3.90 -1.65 23.48
C GLN A 114 4.66 -0.89 22.38
N VAL A 115 5.13 0.31 22.71
CA VAL A 115 6.12 1.06 21.92
C VAL A 115 7.45 1.02 22.64
N VAL A 116 8.51 0.62 21.94
CA VAL A 116 9.88 0.60 22.46
C VAL A 116 10.70 1.64 21.71
N ILE A 117 11.21 2.62 22.43
CA ILE A 117 12.10 3.66 21.89
C ILE A 117 13.55 3.21 22.07
N ARG A 118 14.33 3.23 21.00
CA ARG A 118 15.75 2.85 21.01
C ARG A 118 16.63 4.03 20.65
N GLY A 119 17.02 4.82 21.64
CA GLY A 119 17.84 6.01 21.44
C GLY A 119 17.49 7.10 22.43
N ASP A 120 17.74 8.35 22.05
CA ASP A 120 17.44 9.54 22.84
C ASP A 120 16.29 10.34 22.21
N ALA A 121 15.08 10.14 22.76
CA ALA A 121 13.88 10.85 22.32
C ALA A 121 13.98 12.38 22.52
N ALA A 122 14.73 12.85 23.52
CA ALA A 122 14.88 14.28 23.78
C ALA A 122 15.74 14.95 22.69
N LYS A 123 16.66 14.20 22.08
CA LYS A 123 17.49 14.65 20.95
C LYS A 123 16.88 14.35 19.57
N ARG A 124 15.80 13.56 19.52
CA ARG A 124 15.20 13.04 18.28
C ARG A 124 16.16 12.12 17.49
N GLU A 125 16.98 11.38 18.24
CA GLU A 125 17.94 10.41 17.71
C GLU A 125 17.53 9.02 18.21
N PHE A 126 16.62 8.34 17.52
CA PHE A 126 16.07 7.04 17.91
C PHE A 126 15.56 6.21 16.73
#